data_AF-A0A536SXV7-F1
#
_entry.id   AF-A0A536SXV7-F1
#
_cell.length_a   1.000
_cell.length_b   1.000
_cell.length_c   1.000
_cell.angle_alpha   90.00
_cell.angle_beta   90.00
_cell.angle_gamma   90.00
#
_symmetry.space_group_name_H-M   'P 1'
#
loop_
_entity.id
_entity.type
_entity.pdbx_description
1 polymer ?
#
loop_
_entity_poly.entity_id
_entity_poly.type
_entity_poly.pdbx_seq_one_letter_code
_entity_poly.pdbx_strand_id
1 'polypeptide(L)'
;MSTADLQDLRRVVGAVTRLRGEAVKQVTVRSDVRHIKVEFESGLILVISAERDAQGRPRLEVDVVEAAQESGVKQQIEVRFD
;
A
#
# COMPACT_ATOMS: atom_id res chain seq x y z
N MET A 1 -4.70 -1.75 24.32
CA MET A 1 -4.07 -1.96 23.01
C MET A 1 -3.09 -3.10 23.14
N SER A 2 -3.13 -4.06 22.22
CA SER A 2 -2.12 -5.11 22.16
C SER A 2 -0.77 -4.53 21.73
N THR A 3 0.32 -5.24 22.01
CA THR A 3 1.66 -4.86 21.52
C THR A 3 1.73 -4.85 20.00
N ALA A 4 0.96 -5.73 19.33
CA ALA A 4 0.83 -5.77 17.87
C ALA A 4 0.17 -4.49 17.34
N ASP A 5 -0.91 -4.01 17.98
CA ASP A 5 -1.60 -2.78 17.55
C ASP A 5 -0.67 -1.56 17.61
N LEU A 6 0.21 -1.50 18.61
CA LEU A 6 1.20 -0.43 18.76
C LEU A 6 2.32 -0.52 17.72
N GLN A 7 2.74 -1.74 17.35
CA GLN A 7 3.73 -1.94 16.32
C GLN A 7 3.18 -1.56 14.94
N ASP A 8 1.94 -1.94 14.65
CA ASP A 8 1.23 -1.56 13.42
C ASP A 8 1.07 -0.04 13.34
N LEU A 9 0.66 0.61 14.44
CA LEU A 9 0.57 2.07 14.49
C LEU A 9 1.92 2.74 14.21
N ARG A 10 3.02 2.26 14.80
CA ARG A 10 4.37 2.79 14.56
C ARG A 10 4.78 2.62 13.10
N ARG A 11 4.47 1.47 12.48
CA ARG A 11 4.74 1.21 11.07
C ARG A 11 4.01 2.23 10.18
N VAL A 12 2.71 2.41 10.42
CA VAL A 12 1.87 3.37 9.68
C VAL A 12 2.38 4.81 9.87
N VAL A 13 2.67 5.21 11.10
CA VAL A 13 3.19 6.56 11.39
C VAL A 13 4.52 6.81 10.68
N GLY A 14 5.44 5.85 10.71
CA GLY A 14 6.71 5.95 10.00
C GLY A 14 6.53 6.11 8.49
N ALA A 15 5.62 5.31 7.92
CA ALA A 15 5.29 5.35 6.49
C ALA A 15 4.65 6.69 6.08
N VAL A 16 3.61 7.13 6.79
CA VAL A 16 2.88 8.38 6.50
C VAL A 16 3.74 9.62 6.73
N THR A 17 4.67 9.60 7.69
CA THR A 17 5.59 10.72 7.93
C THR A 17 6.46 11.02 6.69
N ARG A 18 6.81 10.00 5.89
CA ARG A 18 7.55 10.18 4.62
C ARG A 18 6.76 10.96 3.57
N LEU A 19 5.44 11.05 3.68
CA LEU A 19 4.57 11.76 2.74
C LEU A 19 4.45 13.26 3.05
N ARG A 20 5.09 13.75 4.11
CA ARG A 20 4.97 15.15 4.51
C ARG A 20 5.55 16.08 3.44
N GLY A 21 4.70 16.93 2.86
CA GLY A 21 5.08 17.88 1.81
C GLY A 21 5.02 17.30 0.40
N GLU A 22 4.62 16.04 0.25
CA GLU A 22 4.42 15.42 -1.05
C GLU A 22 3.16 15.96 -1.74
N ALA A 23 3.27 16.23 -3.05
CA ALA A 23 2.14 16.59 -3.88
C ALA A 23 1.44 15.34 -4.44
N VAL A 24 0.12 15.34 -4.42
CA VAL A 24 -0.68 14.24 -4.98
C VAL A 24 -0.69 14.34 -6.51
N LYS A 25 -0.26 13.27 -7.17
CA LYS A 25 -0.30 13.09 -8.62
C LYS A 25 -1.63 12.50 -9.08
N GLN A 26 -2.07 11.42 -8.45
CA GLN A 26 -3.31 10.72 -8.82
C GLN A 26 -3.94 10.01 -7.62
N VAL A 27 -5.28 9.94 -7.60
CA VAL A 27 -6.06 9.13 -6.66
C VAL A 27 -6.89 8.13 -7.42
N THR A 28 -6.81 6.85 -7.05
CA THR A 28 -7.63 5.77 -7.61
C THR A 28 -8.40 5.07 -6.50
N VAL A 29 -9.71 4.95 -6.66
CA VAL A 29 -10.58 4.23 -5.73
C VAL A 29 -11.13 3.00 -6.43
N ARG A 30 -10.95 1.84 -5.80
CA ARG A 30 -11.45 0.54 -6.27
C ARG A 30 -12.34 -0.09 -5.22
N SER A 31 -13.64 0.13 -5.33
CA SER A 31 -14.63 -0.33 -4.35
C SER A 31 -14.85 -1.84 -4.37
N ASP A 32 -14.58 -2.50 -5.50
CA ASP A 32 -14.63 -3.96 -5.69
C ASP A 32 -13.66 -4.68 -4.74
N VAL A 33 -12.46 -4.14 -4.59
CA VAL A 33 -11.41 -4.64 -3.68
C VAL A 33 -11.25 -3.78 -2.44
N ARG A 34 -12.09 -2.74 -2.26
CA ARG A 34 -12.07 -1.80 -1.12
C ARG A 34 -10.71 -1.14 -0.90
N HIS A 35 -10.06 -0.75 -2.00
CA HIS A 35 -8.75 -0.11 -2.00
C HIS A 35 -8.82 1.35 -2.41
N ILE A 36 -7.98 2.16 -1.78
CA ILE A 36 -7.65 3.52 -2.21
C ILE A 36 -6.13 3.55 -2.45
N LYS A 37 -5.75 4.03 -3.63
CA LYS A 37 -4.35 4.25 -4.03
C LYS A 37 -4.15 5.75 -4.25
N VAL A 38 -3.17 6.34 -3.58
CA VAL A 38 -2.75 7.73 -3.79
C VAL A 38 -1.30 7.70 -4.27
N GLU A 39 -1.08 8.19 -5.48
CA GLU A 39 0.25 8.35 -6.07
C GLU A 39 0.71 9.79 -5.84
N PHE A 40 1.95 9.94 -5.41
CA PHE A 40 2.60 11.23 -5.20
C PHE A 40 3.61 11.53 -6.31
N GLU A 41 3.94 12.81 -6.51
CA GLU A 41 4.90 13.23 -7.54
C GLU A 41 6.30 12.64 -7.35
N SER A 42 6.71 12.32 -6.12
CA SER A 42 7.95 11.59 -5.83
C SER A 42 7.97 10.14 -6.32
N GLY A 43 6.84 9.60 -6.76
CA GLY A 43 6.68 8.19 -7.06
C GLY A 43 6.33 7.34 -5.83
N LEU A 44 6.15 7.94 -4.64
CA LEU A 44 5.57 7.22 -3.50
C LEU A 44 4.09 6.89 -3.77
N ILE A 45 3.64 5.79 -3.22
CA ILE A 45 2.26 5.30 -3.32
C ILE A 45 1.76 4.97 -1.93
N LEU A 46 0.73 5.68 -1.48
CA LEU A 46 -0.06 5.30 -0.30
C LEU A 46 -1.18 4.35 -0.74
N VAL A 47 -1.24 3.18 -0.12
CA VAL A 47 -2.31 2.20 -0.30
C VAL A 47 -3.09 2.09 1.00
N ILE A 48 -4.40 2.20 0.91
CA ILE A 48 -5.32 1.97 2.02
C ILE A 48 -6.28 0.86 1.60
N SER A 49 -6.31 -0.26 2.33
CA SER A 49 -7.25 -1.35 2.11
C SER A 49 -8.18 -1.54 3.31
N ALA A 50 -9.45 -1.80 3.05
CA ALA A 50 -10.39 -2.19 4.10
C ALA A 50 -10.53 -3.71 4.14
N GLU A 51 -9.86 -4.32 5.10
CA GLU A 51 -9.80 -5.75 5.33
C GLU A 51 -10.68 -6.18 6.51
N ARG A 52 -10.73 -7.50 6.75
CA ARG A 52 -11.29 -8.07 7.97
C ARG A 52 -10.17 -8.78 8.72
N ASP A 53 -10.07 -8.54 10.02
CA ASP A 53 -9.15 -9.29 10.88
C ASP A 53 -9.59 -10.76 11.04
N ALA A 54 -8.80 -11.56 11.77
CA ALA A 54 -9.10 -12.96 12.04
C ALA A 54 -10.43 -13.20 12.77
N GLN A 55 -11.03 -12.16 13.37
CA GLN A 55 -12.31 -12.18 14.07
C GLN A 55 -13.44 -11.62 13.20
N GLY A 56 -13.18 -11.33 11.93
CA GLY A 56 -14.14 -10.76 10.98
C GLY A 56 -14.41 -9.27 11.21
N ARG A 57 -13.70 -8.60 12.11
CA ARG A 57 -13.90 -7.17 12.40
C ARG A 57 -13.25 -6.33 11.30
N PRO A 58 -13.88 -5.22 10.89
CA PRO A 58 -13.29 -4.33 9.90
C PRO A 58 -11.95 -3.78 10.41
N ARG A 59 -10.95 -3.79 9.55
CA ARG A 59 -9.61 -3.27 9.81
C ARG A 59 -9.14 -2.50 8.58
N LEU A 60 -8.43 -1.40 8.80
CA LEU A 60 -7.76 -0.68 7.72
C LEU A 60 -6.29 -1.07 7.73
N GLU A 61 -5.77 -1.52 6.59
CA GLU A 61 -4.32 -1.58 6.37
C GLU A 61 -3.90 -0.32 5.59
N VAL A 62 -2.75 0.20 5.98
CA VAL A 62 -2.18 1.42 5.41
C VAL A 62 -0.70 1.17 5.18
N ASP A 63 -0.28 1.25 3.92
CA ASP A 63 1.11 1.07 3.53
C ASP A 63 1.56 2.19 2.60
N VAL A 64 2.85 2.54 2.68
CA VAL A 64 3.49 3.44 1.72
C VAL A 64 4.59 2.66 1.04
N VAL A 65 4.47 2.53 -0.28
CA VAL A 65 5.41 1.81 -1.14
C VAL A 65 5.99 2.76 -2.17
N GLU A 66 7.16 2.43 -2.68
CA GLU A 66 7.69 3.12 -3.86
C GLU A 66 7.01 2.53 -5.10
N ALA A 67 6.63 3.39 -6.05
CA ALA A 67 6.26 2.92 -7.37
C ALA A 67 7.41 2.06 -7.89
N ALA A 68 7.09 0.84 -8.34
CA ALA A 68 8.02 0.11 -9.16
C ALA A 68 8.43 1.06 -10.28
N GLN A 69 9.72 1.43 -10.34
CA GLN A 69 10.24 2.11 -11.51
C GLN A 69 9.77 1.26 -12.69
N GLU A 70 9.15 1.89 -13.69
CA GLU A 70 8.88 1.24 -14.96
C GLU A 70 10.22 0.89 -15.62
N SER A 71 10.91 -0.09 -15.05
CA SER A 71 11.86 -0.94 -15.75
C SER A 71 10.99 -1.69 -16.75
N GLY A 72 10.85 -1.10 -17.94
CA GLY A 72 10.16 -1.72 -19.04
C GLY A 72 10.83 -3.02 -19.46
N VAL A 73 10.62 -4.10 -18.72
CA VAL A 73 10.82 -5.48 -19.15
C VAL A 73 9.85 -6.34 -18.36
N LYS A 74 8.79 -6.79 -19.04
CA LYS A 74 8.04 -7.99 -18.63
C LYS A 74 9.02 -9.16 -18.54
N GLN A 75 9.62 -9.42 -17.38
CA GLN A 75 10.27 -10.71 -17.13
C GLN A 75 9.17 -11.74 -16.87
N GLN A 76 8.55 -12.18 -17.96
CA GLN A 76 7.70 -13.35 -17.96
C GLN A 76 8.62 -14.55 -17.74
N ILE A 77 8.53 -15.17 -16.57
CA ILE A 77 9.24 -16.41 -16.26
C ILE A 77 8.62 -17.50 -17.15
N GLU A 78 9.37 -17.96 -18.15
CA GLU A 78 8.97 -19.09 -19.00
C GLU A 78 9.27 -20.38 -18.23
N VAL A 79 8.23 -21.02 -17.68
CA VAL A 79 8.35 -22.31 -16.98
C VAL A 79 8.23 -23.41 -18.03
N ARG A 80 9.30 -24.18 -18.23
CA ARG A 80 9.26 -25.43 -19.00
C ARG A 80 8.98 -26.58 -18.06
N PHE A 81 7.95 -27.35 -18.35
CA PHE A 81 7.69 -28.62 -17.69
C PHE A 81 8.32 -29.71 -18.57
N ASP A 82 9.41 -30.30 -18.08
CA ASP A 82 9.94 -31.57 -18.58
C ASP A 82 9.15 -32.73 -17.97
#